data_AF-H9F702-F1
#
_entry.id   AF-H9F702-F1
#
_cell.length_a   1.000
_cell.length_b   1.000
_cell.length_c   1.000
_cell.angle_alpha   90.00
_cell.angle_beta   90.00
_cell.angle_gamma   90.00
#
_symmetry.space_group_name_H-M   'P 1'
#
loop_
_entity.id
_entity.type
_entity.pdbx_description
1 polymer ?
#
loop_
_entity_poly.entity_id
_entity_poly.type
_entity_poly.pdbx_seq_one_letter_code
_entity_poly.pdbx_strand_id
1 'polypeptide(L)'
;PKSYLIHAGLEPLTFTNMFPSWEHREDIAEITEMDTEVSNQITLVEDVLAKLCKTIYPLADLLARPLPEGVDPLKLEIYLTDEDFEFALDMTRDEYNTLPAWKQVNLKKAKGLF
;
A
#
# COMPACT_ATOMS: atom_id res chain seq x y z
N PRO A 1 12.24 17.96 -8.61
CA PRO A 1 13.01 17.10 -9.56
C PRO A 1 12.32 15.73 -9.62
N LYS A 2 12.26 15.08 -10.79
CA LYS A 2 11.69 13.73 -10.88
C LYS A 2 12.69 12.70 -10.37
N SER A 3 12.20 11.72 -9.63
CA SER A 3 13.00 10.62 -9.08
C SER A 3 12.38 9.30 -9.55
N TYR A 4 13.24 8.35 -9.90
CA TYR A 4 12.85 7.05 -10.45
C TYR A 4 13.44 5.94 -9.60
N LEU A 5 12.67 4.88 -9.39
CA LEU A 5 13.15 3.66 -8.74
C LEU A 5 13.99 2.87 -9.74
N ILE A 6 15.19 2.46 -9.32
CA ILE A 6 16.11 1.65 -10.11
C ILE A 6 16.39 0.38 -9.32
N HIS A 7 16.13 -0.77 -9.95
CA HIS A 7 16.37 -2.07 -9.36
C HIS A 7 17.75 -2.57 -9.74
N ALA A 8 18.49 -3.10 -8.76
CA ALA A 8 19.84 -3.61 -8.99
C ALA A 8 19.81 -4.78 -9.98
N GLY A 9 20.72 -4.80 -10.95
CA GLY A 9 20.76 -5.83 -12.00
C GLY A 9 19.74 -5.64 -13.13
N LEU A 10 18.75 -4.76 -12.97
CA LEU A 10 17.73 -4.41 -13.97
C LEU A 10 17.78 -2.91 -14.31
N GLU A 11 18.96 -2.30 -14.30
CA GLU A 11 19.11 -0.87 -14.56
C GLU A 11 18.88 -0.53 -16.05
N PRO A 12 18.03 0.47 -16.36
CA PRO A 12 17.77 0.85 -17.75
C PRO A 12 18.98 1.53 -18.39
N LEU A 13 19.05 1.54 -19.72
CA LEU A 13 20.11 2.22 -20.46
C LEU A 13 20.19 3.72 -20.17
N THR A 14 19.07 4.35 -19.80
CA THR A 14 19.06 5.76 -19.34
C THR A 14 19.83 5.96 -18.03
N PHE A 15 20.01 4.89 -17.23
CA PHE A 15 20.82 4.88 -16.03
C PHE A 15 22.27 4.47 -16.33
N THR A 16 22.47 3.34 -17.01
CA THR A 16 23.83 2.80 -17.23
C THR A 16 24.69 3.68 -18.13
N ASN A 17 24.09 4.36 -19.12
CA ASN A 17 24.81 5.31 -20.00
C ASN A 17 25.30 6.57 -19.28
N MET A 18 24.90 6.81 -18.02
CA MET A 18 25.44 7.91 -17.23
C MET A 18 26.83 7.61 -16.63
N PHE A 19 27.29 6.36 -16.72
CA PHE A 19 28.57 5.92 -16.15
C PHE A 19 29.58 5.59 -17.25
N PRO A 20 30.86 6.00 -17.12
CA PRO A 20 31.90 5.72 -18.12
C PRO A 20 32.17 4.22 -18.36
N SER A 21 31.88 3.39 -17.36
CA SER A 21 31.98 1.94 -17.42
C SER A 21 30.85 1.35 -16.57
N TRP A 22 30.18 0.33 -17.08
CA TRP A 22 29.12 -0.38 -16.38
C TRP A 22 29.25 -1.88 -16.63
N GLU A 23 29.07 -2.69 -15.60
CA GLU A 23 29.10 -4.15 -15.68
C GLU A 23 27.75 -4.70 -15.25
N HIS A 24 27.14 -5.54 -16.08
CA HIS A 24 25.87 -6.21 -15.73
C HIS A 24 26.14 -7.38 -14.79
N ARG A 25 25.37 -7.41 -13.70
CA ARG A 25 25.42 -8.47 -12.70
C ARG A 25 24.20 -9.38 -12.84
N GLU A 26 24.34 -10.43 -13.63
CA GLU A 26 23.28 -11.41 -13.92
C GLU A 26 22.82 -12.13 -12.65
N ASP A 27 23.74 -12.42 -11.73
CA ASP A 27 23.46 -13.02 -10.42
C ASP A 27 22.48 -12.20 -9.58
N ILE A 28 22.50 -10.87 -9.72
CA ILE A 28 21.59 -9.96 -9.03
C ILE A 28 20.29 -9.76 -9.80
N ALA A 29 20.37 -9.75 -11.14
CA ALA A 29 19.19 -9.68 -11.99
C ALA A 29 18.25 -10.87 -11.71
N GLU A 30 18.79 -12.10 -11.67
CA GLU A 30 18.01 -13.32 -11.38
C GLU A 30 17.28 -13.23 -10.03
N ILE A 31 17.96 -12.78 -8.97
CA ILE A 31 17.33 -12.61 -7.64
C ILE A 31 16.21 -11.58 -7.69
N THR A 32 16.43 -10.47 -8.38
CA THR A 32 15.49 -9.36 -8.46
C THR A 32 14.25 -9.73 -9.28
N GLU A 33 14.42 -10.46 -10.38
CA GLU A 33 13.32 -10.98 -11.21
C GLU A 33 12.43 -11.98 -10.45
N MET A 34 12.99 -12.70 -9.46
CA MET A 34 12.20 -13.60 -8.61
C MET A 34 11.36 -12.87 -7.56
N ASP A 35 11.82 -11.72 -7.08
CA ASP A 35 11.19 -10.96 -5.98
C ASP A 35 10.25 -9.85 -6.49
N THR A 36 10.46 -9.39 -7.72
CA THR A 36 9.69 -8.30 -8.32
C THR A 36 8.81 -8.78 -9.47
N GLU A 37 7.49 -8.62 -9.34
CA GLU A 37 6.55 -8.73 -10.48
C GLU A 37 6.76 -7.62 -11.54
N VAL A 38 7.75 -6.73 -11.35
CA VAL A 38 7.92 -5.49 -12.10
C VAL A 38 9.14 -5.59 -13.01
N SER A 39 8.95 -6.27 -14.13
CA SER A 39 9.94 -6.33 -15.21
C SER A 39 10.04 -4.99 -15.95
N ASN A 40 11.26 -4.46 -16.16
CA ASN A 40 11.66 -3.45 -17.16
C ASN A 40 10.87 -2.12 -17.27
N GLN A 41 10.07 -1.73 -16.27
CA GLN A 41 9.29 -0.48 -16.31
C GLN A 41 9.94 0.65 -15.51
N ILE A 42 10.04 1.83 -16.12
CA ILE A 42 10.43 3.07 -15.43
C ILE A 42 9.33 3.43 -14.43
N THR A 43 9.61 3.24 -13.14
CA THR A 43 8.66 3.55 -12.08
C THR A 43 9.07 4.84 -11.39
N LEU A 44 8.15 5.82 -11.29
CA LEU A 44 8.42 7.03 -10.53
C LEU A 44 8.39 6.72 -9.03
N VAL A 45 9.31 7.34 -8.29
CA VAL A 45 9.32 7.26 -6.82
C VAL A 45 8.02 7.77 -6.23
N GLU A 46 7.39 8.80 -6.83
CA GLU A 46 6.08 9.30 -6.37
C GLU A 46 4.98 8.25 -6.46
N ASP A 47 4.95 7.41 -7.50
CA ASP A 47 3.93 6.38 -7.66
C ASP A 47 4.13 5.24 -6.65
N VAL A 48 5.38 4.82 -6.43
CA VAL A 48 5.70 3.82 -5.40
C VAL A 48 5.36 4.36 -4.02
N LEU A 49 5.74 5.61 -3.76
CA LEU A 49 5.45 6.26 -2.49
C LEU A 49 3.96 6.43 -2.27
N ALA A 50 3.17 6.80 -3.29
CA ALA A 50 1.72 6.90 -3.18
C ALA A 50 1.07 5.55 -2.84
N LYS A 51 1.61 4.43 -3.35
CA LYS A 51 1.17 3.08 -2.98
C LYS A 51 1.53 2.74 -1.54
N LEU A 52 2.76 3.02 -1.11
CA LEU A 52 3.25 2.70 0.24
C LEU A 52 2.68 3.62 1.33
N CYS A 53 2.42 4.87 1.00
CA CYS A 53 1.81 5.87 1.88
C CYS A 53 0.28 5.87 1.79
N LYS A 54 -0.32 4.86 1.14
CA LYS A 54 -1.78 4.77 1.06
C LYS A 54 -2.35 4.48 2.43
N THR A 55 -2.93 5.51 3.06
CA THR A 55 -3.56 5.40 4.38
C THR A 55 -5.06 5.16 4.31
N ILE A 56 -5.65 5.25 3.11
CA ILE A 56 -7.10 5.15 2.90
C ILE A 56 -7.40 4.10 1.83
N TYR A 57 -8.35 3.22 2.11
CA TYR A 57 -8.79 2.14 1.23
C TYR A 57 -10.32 2.20 1.05
N PRO A 58 -10.84 1.85 -0.14
CA PRO A 58 -12.28 1.70 -0.34
C PRO A 58 -12.88 0.70 0.65
N LEU A 59 -14.09 0.96 1.14
CA LEU A 59 -14.80 0.06 2.06
C LEU A 59 -14.89 -1.38 1.51
N ALA A 60 -15.13 -1.53 0.21
CA ALA A 60 -15.20 -2.83 -0.44
C ALA A 60 -13.91 -3.66 -0.28
N ASP A 61 -12.75 -3.01 -0.36
CA ASP A 61 -11.44 -3.68 -0.23
C ASP A 61 -11.19 -4.13 1.21
N LEU A 62 -11.65 -3.36 2.20
CA LEU A 62 -11.51 -3.70 3.63
C LEU A 62 -12.49 -4.80 4.07
N LEU A 63 -13.61 -4.94 3.39
CA LEU A 63 -14.57 -6.03 3.59
C LEU A 63 -14.18 -7.31 2.82
N ALA A 64 -13.38 -7.19 1.76
CA ALA A 64 -12.88 -8.32 1.00
C ALA A 64 -11.81 -9.11 1.76
N ARG A 65 -11.59 -10.36 1.34
CA ARG A 65 -10.52 -11.23 1.81
C ARG A 65 -9.81 -11.86 0.60
N PRO A 66 -8.47 -11.85 0.53
CA PRO A 66 -7.51 -11.37 1.54
C PRO A 66 -7.48 -9.84 1.66
N LEU A 67 -7.03 -9.32 2.81
CA LEU A 67 -6.86 -7.89 3.04
C LEU A 67 -5.67 -7.34 2.24
N PRO A 68 -5.70 -6.06 1.82
CA PRO A 68 -4.56 -5.42 1.18
C PRO A 68 -3.32 -5.42 2.08
N GLU A 69 -2.14 -5.46 1.46
CA GLU A 69 -0.88 -5.47 2.17
C GLU A 69 -0.68 -4.19 3.01
N GLY A 70 -0.18 -4.35 4.24
CA GLY A 70 0.02 -3.24 5.18
C GLY A 70 -1.22 -2.78 5.95
N VAL A 71 -2.40 -3.38 5.72
CA VAL A 71 -3.63 -3.08 6.46
C VAL A 71 -3.70 -3.90 7.76
N ASP A 72 -3.90 -3.22 8.89
CA ASP A 72 -4.13 -3.86 10.19
C ASP A 72 -5.57 -4.42 10.27
N PRO A 73 -5.77 -5.76 10.30
CA PRO A 73 -7.10 -6.37 10.36
C PRO A 73 -7.89 -5.98 11.61
N LEU A 74 -7.22 -5.59 12.70
CA LEU A 74 -7.88 -5.22 13.94
C LEU A 74 -8.35 -3.76 13.95
N LYS A 75 -7.91 -2.96 12.98
CA LYS A 75 -8.13 -1.51 12.95
C LYS A 75 -8.58 -1.01 11.57
N LEU A 76 -9.45 -1.75 10.90
CA LEU A 76 -9.93 -1.40 9.56
C LEU A 76 -10.58 -0.01 9.50
N GLU A 77 -11.16 0.47 10.59
CA GLU A 77 -11.84 1.78 10.67
C GLU A 77 -10.91 2.98 10.44
N ILE A 78 -9.60 2.85 10.70
CA ILE A 78 -8.65 3.96 10.52
C ILE A 78 -8.33 4.21 9.05
N TYR A 79 -8.58 3.20 8.21
CA TYR A 79 -8.26 3.18 6.79
C TYR A 79 -9.42 3.64 5.91
N LEU A 80 -10.56 4.02 6.50
CA LEU A 80 -11.70 4.56 5.77
C LEU A 80 -11.61 6.09 5.67
N THR A 81 -12.19 6.67 4.63
CA THR A 81 -12.55 8.10 4.63
C THR A 81 -13.63 8.36 5.69
N ASP A 82 -13.90 9.62 6.03
CA ASP A 82 -15.00 9.93 6.96
C ASP A 82 -16.37 9.57 6.35
N GLU A 83 -16.55 9.75 5.05
CA GLU A 83 -17.75 9.36 4.31
C GLU A 83 -17.97 7.83 4.34
N ASP A 84 -16.93 7.05 4.03
CA ASP A 84 -17.02 5.58 4.07
C ASP A 84 -17.17 5.05 5.49
N PHE A 85 -16.58 5.74 6.48
CA PHE A 85 -16.72 5.39 7.88
C PHE A 85 -18.17 5.55 8.33
N GLU A 86 -18.79 6.70 8.03
CA GLU A 86 -20.20 6.96 8.32
C GLU A 86 -21.10 5.95 7.62
N PHE A 87 -20.83 5.65 6.35
CA PHE A 87 -21.59 4.66 5.61
C PHE A 87 -21.46 3.24 6.19
N ALA A 88 -20.26 2.85 6.64
CA ALA A 88 -20.02 1.52 7.18
C ALA A 88 -20.61 1.33 8.58
N LEU A 89 -20.39 2.31 9.46
CA LEU A 89 -20.71 2.21 10.90
C LEU A 89 -22.00 2.93 11.30
N ASP A 90 -22.67 3.60 10.36
CA ASP A 90 -23.88 4.42 10.58
C ASP A 90 -23.70 5.49 11.68
N MET A 91 -22.46 6.00 11.84
CA MET A 91 -22.11 7.05 12.81
C MET A 91 -20.83 7.76 12.44
N THR A 92 -20.64 8.97 12.98
CA THR A 92 -19.43 9.75 12.72
C THR A 92 -18.20 9.19 13.45
N ARG A 93 -17.01 9.50 12.95
CA ARG A 93 -15.74 9.09 13.57
C ARG A 93 -15.59 9.64 15.00
N ASP A 94 -16.02 10.88 15.22
CA ASP A 94 -16.01 11.51 16.55
C ASP A 94 -16.91 10.76 17.53
N GLU A 95 -18.15 10.46 17.14
CA GLU A 95 -19.07 9.70 17.98
C GLU A 95 -18.52 8.32 18.34
N TYR A 96 -17.96 7.61 17.36
CA TYR A 96 -17.33 6.30 17.58
C TYR A 96 -16.17 6.38 18.56
N ASN A 97 -15.32 7.41 18.46
CA ASN A 97 -14.18 7.61 19.35
C ASN A 97 -14.58 7.89 20.80
N THR A 98 -15.80 8.40 21.05
CA THR A 98 -16.33 8.55 22.42
C THR A 98 -16.82 7.26 23.04
N LEU A 99 -17.06 6.20 22.25
CA LEU A 99 -17.58 4.94 22.74
C LEU A 99 -16.52 4.14 23.51
N PRO A 100 -16.92 3.36 24.53
CA PRO A 100 -16.01 2.40 25.16
C PRO A 100 -15.45 1.39 24.14
N ALA A 101 -14.20 0.97 24.32
CA ALA A 101 -13.50 0.05 23.40
C ALA A 101 -14.27 -1.24 23.10
N TRP A 102 -14.97 -1.81 24.08
CA TRP A 102 -15.80 -3.01 23.86
C TRP A 102 -16.96 -2.76 22.89
N LYS A 103 -17.54 -1.55 22.89
CA LYS A 103 -18.64 -1.18 22.01
C LYS A 103 -18.14 -0.88 20.60
N GLN A 104 -16.98 -0.24 20.49
CA GLN A 104 -16.26 -0.05 19.22
C GLN A 104 -16.01 -1.39 18.51
N VAL A 105 -15.41 -2.36 19.23
CA VAL A 105 -15.16 -3.71 18.69
C VAL A 105 -16.44 -4.42 18.28
N ASN A 106 -17.52 -4.31 19.06
CA ASN A 106 -18.79 -4.93 18.72
C ASN A 106 -19.41 -4.36 17.44
N LEU A 107 -19.31 -3.04 17.22
CA LEU A 107 -19.79 -2.40 16.00
C LEU A 107 -18.99 -2.85 14.77
N LYS A 108 -17.66 -2.89 14.89
CA LYS A 108 -16.79 -3.40 13.81
C LYS A 108 -17.13 -4.84 13.43
N LYS A 109 -17.28 -5.71 14.43
CA LYS A 109 -17.69 -7.11 14.21
C LYS A 109 -19.05 -7.21 13.51
N ALA A 110 -20.02 -6.40 13.92
CA ALA A 110 -21.34 -6.39 13.29
C ALA A 110 -21.31 -5.97 11.81
N LYS A 111 -20.32 -5.18 11.42
CA LYS A 111 -20.15 -4.66 10.05
C LYS A 111 -19.07 -5.39 9.23
N GLY A 112 -18.44 -6.43 9.78
CA GLY A 112 -17.38 -7.19 9.10
C GLY A 112 -16.02 -6.47 9.04
N LEU A 113 -15.85 -5.40 9.82
CA LEU A 113 -14.60 -4.64 9.94
C LEU A 113 -13.70 -5.15 11.09
N PHE A 114 -13.71 -6.47 11.33
CA PHE A 114 -12.90 -7.16 12.35
C PHE A 114 -12.26 -8.42 11.78
#